data_AF-A0A7U9SEK0-F1
#
_entry.id   AF-A0A7U9SEK0-F1
#
_cell.length_a   1.000
_cell.length_b   1.000
_cell.length_c   1.000
_cell.angle_alpha   90.00
_cell.angle_beta   90.00
_cell.angle_gamma   90.00
#
_symmetry.space_group_name_H-M   'P 1'
#
loop_
_entity.id
_entity.type
_entity.pdbx_description
1 polymer ?
#
loop_
_entity_poly.entity_id
_entity_poly.type
_entity_poly.pdbx_seq_one_letter_code
_entity_poly.pdbx_strand_id
1 'polypeptide(L)'
;MEEQQNSLTYEIIKAAVAGEKWATEKIMAYYDDYMTELATVEEKQSDGSVKSYVDEDLKQEIALKLLEEIPNFPLEEAERIAGGETD
;
A
#
# COMPACT_ATOMS: atom_id res chain seq x y z
N MET A 1 -11.31 7.65 18.16
CA MET A 1 -11.56 6.73 17.03
C MET A 1 -10.20 6.32 16.51
N GLU A 2 -9.84 5.06 16.75
CA GLU A 2 -8.94 4.15 15.97
C GLU A 2 -7.67 4.65 15.23
N GLU A 3 -7.15 5.85 15.46
CA GLU A 3 -5.92 6.36 14.80
C GLU A 3 -4.64 5.57 15.15
N GLN A 4 -4.72 4.54 16.00
CA GLN A 4 -3.58 3.74 16.47
C GLN A 4 -3.51 2.33 15.88
N GLN A 5 -4.52 1.86 15.12
CA GLN A 5 -4.63 0.43 14.76
C GLN A 5 -3.97 0.05 13.43
N ASN A 6 -3.66 1.03 12.57
CA ASN A 6 -3.01 0.84 11.27
C ASN A 6 -1.73 1.67 11.19
N SER A 7 -0.76 1.49 12.09
CA SER A 7 0.59 2.00 11.83
C SER A 7 1.41 0.91 11.16
N LEU A 8 1.87 1.18 9.93
CA LEU A 8 2.81 0.31 9.25
C LEU A 8 4.20 0.51 9.86
N THR A 9 4.70 -0.49 10.60
CA THR A 9 6.00 -0.43 11.27
C THR A 9 7.09 -1.14 10.46
N TYR A 10 8.35 -0.77 10.70
CA TYR A 10 9.49 -1.43 10.08
C TYR A 10 9.49 -2.96 10.31
N GLU A 11 9.14 -3.40 11.52
CA GLU A 11 9.06 -4.83 11.86
C GLU A 11 7.99 -5.57 11.04
N ILE A 12 6.86 -4.91 10.73
CA ILE A 12 5.82 -5.49 9.85
C ILE A 12 6.37 -5.62 8.43
N ILE A 13 7.04 -4.58 7.91
CA ILE A 13 7.62 -4.62 6.56
C ILE A 13 8.66 -5.75 6.48
N LYS A 14 9.58 -5.83 7.46
CA LYS A 14 10.60 -6.87 7.53
C LYS A 14 10.02 -8.28 7.60
N ALA A 15 8.98 -8.50 8.40
CA ALA A 15 8.29 -9.78 8.48
C ALA A 15 7.61 -10.15 7.14
N ALA A 16 6.98 -9.19 6.46
CA ALA A 16 6.35 -9.43 5.17
C ALA A 16 7.37 -9.77 4.08
N VAL A 17 8.52 -9.09 4.04
CA VAL A 17 9.66 -9.41 3.16
C VAL A 17 10.16 -10.84 3.40
N ALA A 18 10.17 -11.29 4.67
CA ALA A 18 10.52 -12.66 5.04
C ALA A 18 9.42 -13.70 4.71
N GLY A 19 8.28 -13.29 4.15
CA GLY A 19 7.19 -14.17 3.74
C GLY A 19 6.11 -14.42 4.81
N GLU A 20 6.10 -13.66 5.90
CA GLU A 20 5.11 -13.82 6.97
C GLU A 20 3.72 -13.33 6.53
N LYS A 21 2.78 -14.26 6.35
CA LYS A 21 1.44 -13.99 5.83
C LYS A 21 0.67 -12.91 6.62
N TRP A 22 0.74 -12.96 7.95
CA TRP A 22 0.04 -11.99 8.82
C TRP A 22 0.57 -10.56 8.64
N ALA A 23 1.85 -10.42 8.28
CA ALA A 23 2.48 -9.13 8.05
C ALA A 23 2.09 -8.57 6.68
N THR A 24 2.06 -9.42 5.66
CA THR A 24 1.51 -9.07 4.34
C THR A 24 0.06 -8.61 4.46
N GLU A 25 -0.79 -9.33 5.20
CA GLU A 25 -2.19 -8.92 5.43
C GLU A 25 -2.31 -7.54 6.08
N LYS A 26 -1.40 -7.21 7.01
CA LYS A 26 -1.35 -5.86 7.62
C LYS A 26 -0.93 -4.78 6.63
N ILE A 27 0.03 -5.06 5.74
CA ILE A 27 0.42 -4.13 4.67
C ILE A 27 -0.77 -3.87 3.74
N MET A 28 -1.48 -4.93 3.33
CA MET A 28 -2.65 -4.81 2.46
C MET A 28 -3.76 -3.99 3.12
N ALA A 29 -4.05 -4.25 4.40
CA ALA A 29 -5.04 -3.49 5.16
C ALA A 29 -4.64 -2.02 5.36
N TYR A 30 -3.35 -1.74 5.57
CA TYR A 30 -2.84 -0.38 5.72
C TYR A 30 -3.03 0.46 4.45
N TYR A 31 -2.80 -0.15 3.27
CA TYR A 31 -2.90 0.55 1.99
C TYR A 31 -4.28 0.48 1.33
N ASP A 32 -5.28 -0.22 1.88
CA ASP A 32 -6.57 -0.45 1.21
C ASP A 32 -7.30 0.85 0.82
N ASP A 33 -7.32 1.83 1.73
CA ASP A 33 -7.93 3.14 1.46
C ASP A 33 -7.17 3.88 0.34
N TYR A 34 -5.83 3.83 0.35
CA TYR A 34 -5.02 4.47 -0.69
C TYR A 34 -5.15 3.79 -2.05
N MET A 35 -5.22 2.46 -2.08
CA MET A 35 -5.52 1.71 -3.31
C MET A 35 -6.90 2.04 -3.85
N THR A 36 -7.88 2.24 -2.97
CA THR A 36 -9.24 2.68 -3.34
C THR A 36 -9.23 4.09 -3.95
N GLU A 37 -8.47 5.01 -3.37
CA GLU A 37 -8.30 6.37 -3.91
C GLU A 37 -7.64 6.34 -5.29
N LEU A 38 -6.53 5.62 -5.44
CA LEU A 38 -5.82 5.48 -6.73
C LEU A 38 -6.69 4.83 -7.82
N ALA A 39 -7.58 3.91 -7.43
CA ALA A 39 -8.50 3.24 -8.34
C ALA A 39 -9.81 4.02 -8.55
N THR A 40 -10.00 5.18 -7.91
CA THR A 40 -11.19 6.00 -8.12
C THR A 40 -11.07 6.76 -9.43
N VAL A 41 -12.02 6.54 -10.34
CA VAL A 41 -12.11 7.20 -11.63
C VAL A 41 -13.24 8.23 -11.61
N GLU A 42 -12.94 9.43 -12.10
CA GLU A 42 -13.95 10.46 -12.34
C GLU A 42 -14.30 10.51 -13.83
N GLU A 43 -15.57 10.24 -14.15
CA GLU A 43 -16.08 10.30 -15.52
C GLU A 43 -17.05 11.47 -15.67
N LYS A 44 -16.80 12.30 -16.69
CA LYS A 44 -17.73 13.37 -17.08
C LYS A 44 -18.86 12.79 -17.92
N GLN A 45 -20.08 12.97 -17.44
CA GLN A 45 -21.29 12.50 -18.12
C GLN A 45 -21.72 13.47 -19.23
N SER A 46 -22.59 12.97 -20.11
CA SER A 46 -23.16 13.73 -21.23
C SER A 46 -24.03 14.92 -20.78
N ASP A 47 -24.60 14.86 -19.58
CA ASP A 47 -25.34 15.95 -18.94
C ASP A 47 -24.42 16.99 -18.24
N GLY A 48 -23.11 16.77 -18.28
CA GLY A 48 -22.09 17.64 -17.69
C GLY A 48 -21.79 17.36 -16.22
N SER A 49 -22.49 16.42 -15.57
CA SER A 49 -22.16 15.96 -14.21
C SER A 49 -20.88 15.13 -14.20
N VAL A 50 -20.28 14.97 -13.01
CA VAL A 50 -19.14 14.07 -12.79
C VAL A 50 -19.61 12.93 -11.92
N LYS A 51 -19.38 11.69 -12.38
CA LYS A 51 -19.61 10.48 -11.60
C LYS A 51 -18.26 9.92 -11.16
N SER A 52 -18.10 9.68 -9.87
CA SER A 52 -16.97 8.93 -9.35
C SER A 52 -17.36 7.48 -9.07
N TYR A 53 -16.47 6.55 -9.34
CA TYR A 53 -16.58 5.15 -8.94
C TYR A 53 -15.19 4.52 -8.80
N VAL A 54 -15.11 3.43 -8.05
CA VAL A 54 -13.88 2.65 -7.92
C VAL A 54 -13.82 1.64 -9.06
N ASP A 55 -12.75 1.66 -9.83
CA ASP A 55 -12.43 0.61 -10.79
C ASP A 55 -11.84 -0.59 -10.02
N GLU A 56 -12.65 -1.62 -9.79
CA GLU A 56 -12.28 -2.79 -9.00
C GLU A 56 -11.19 -3.63 -9.66
N ASP A 57 -11.08 -3.61 -11.00
CA ASP A 57 -10.02 -4.31 -11.71
C ASP A 57 -8.68 -3.59 -11.53
N LEU A 58 -8.69 -2.25 -11.61
CA LEU A 58 -7.53 -1.42 -11.31
C LEU A 58 -7.11 -1.55 -9.83
N LYS A 59 -8.05 -1.56 -8.88
CA LYS A 59 -7.76 -1.77 -7.46
C LYS A 59 -7.07 -3.13 -7.23
N GLN A 60 -7.55 -4.18 -7.89
CA GLN A 60 -6.93 -5.51 -7.84
C GLN A 60 -5.53 -5.53 -8.47
N GLU A 61 -5.30 -4.82 -9.58
CA GLU A 61 -3.97 -4.72 -10.22
C GLU A 61 -2.96 -4.01 -9.31
N ILE A 62 -3.37 -2.92 -8.65
CA ILE A 62 -2.53 -2.21 -7.68
C ILE A 62 -2.19 -3.13 -6.50
N ALA A 63 -3.19 -3.84 -5.97
CA ALA A 63 -2.99 -4.79 -4.88
C ALA A 63 -2.01 -5.92 -5.26
N LEU A 64 -2.13 -6.45 -6.48
CA LEU A 64 -1.22 -7.48 -6.99
C LEU A 64 0.22 -6.96 -7.12
N LYS A 65 0.42 -5.77 -7.70
CA LYS A 65 1.75 -5.17 -7.82
C LYS A 65 2.40 -4.95 -6.45
N LEU A 66 1.63 -4.50 -5.46
CA LEU A 66 2.13 -4.36 -4.10
C LEU A 66 2.59 -5.71 -3.53
N LEU A 67 1.80 -6.78 -3.70
CA LEU A 67 2.17 -8.13 -3.26
C LEU A 67 3.44 -8.65 -3.94
N GLU A 68 3.60 -8.39 -5.24
CA GLU A 68 4.78 -8.80 -6.03
C GLU A 68 6.06 -8.07 -5.59
N GLU A 69 5.94 -6.82 -5.17
CA GLU A 69 7.08 -5.99 -4.76
C GLU A 69 7.49 -6.16 -3.28
N ILE A 70 6.59 -6.63 -2.40
CA ILE A 70 6.90 -6.84 -0.98
C ILE A 70 8.19 -7.68 -0.79
N PRO A 71 8.39 -8.84 -1.44
CA PRO A 71 9.62 -9.62 -1.28
C PRO A 71 10.89 -8.92 -1.81
N ASN A 72 10.73 -7.97 -2.74
CA ASN A 72 11.83 -7.24 -3.38
C ASN A 72 12.15 -5.92 -2.65
N PHE A 73 11.44 -5.60 -1.57
CA PHE A 73 11.64 -4.36 -0.84
C PHE A 73 13.08 -4.27 -0.28
N PRO A 74 13.83 -3.19 -0.58
CA PRO A 74 15.25 -3.09 -0.25
C PRO A 74 15.48 -2.73 1.23
N LEU A 75 15.32 -3.71 2.13
CA LEU A 75 15.48 -3.52 3.58
C LEU A 75 16.83 -2.92 3.97
N GLU A 76 17.94 -3.39 3.38
CA GLU A 76 19.28 -2.90 3.70
C GLU A 76 19.47 -1.41 3.37
N GLU A 77 18.84 -0.93 2.29
CA GLU A 77 18.87 0.49 1.93
C GLU A 77 18.02 1.31 2.89
N ALA A 78 16.83 0.80 3.26
CA ALA A 78 15.97 1.43 4.23
C ALA A 78 16.66 1.56 5.61
N GLU A 79 17.38 0.53 6.06
CA GLU A 79 18.15 0.55 7.30
C GLU A 79 19.31 1.56 7.26
N ARG A 80 20.01 1.68 6.11
CA ARG A 80 21.10 2.66 5.94
C ARG A 80 20.59 4.09 6.03
N ILE A 81 19.46 4.39 5.39
CA ILE A 81 18.82 5.71 5.43
C ILE A 81 18.35 6.03 6.86
N ALA A 82 17.73 5.07 7.55
CA ALA A 82 17.21 5.26 8.90
C ALA A 82 18.32 5.37 9.96
N GLY A 83 19.43 4.66 9.76
CA GLY A 83 20.56 4.63 10.70
C GLY A 83 21.42 5.90 10.71
N GLY A 84 21.33 6.74 9.68
CA GLY A 84 22.22 7.88 9.49
C GLY A 84 23.65 7.40 9.26
N GLU A 85 24.19 7.60 8.06
CA GLU A 85 25.63 7.43 7.82
C GLU A 85 26.41 8.30 8.82
N THR A 86 26.94 7.67 9.86
CA THR A 86 27.92 8.23 10.78
C THR A 86 29.28 7.89 10.21
N ASP A 87 29.66 8.64 9.17
CA ASP A 87 31.05 8.72 8.72
C ASP A 87 31.83 9.68 9.65
#